data_AF-U4U3M5-F1
#
_entry.id   AF-U4U3M5-F1
#
_cell.length_a   1.000
_cell.length_b   1.000
_cell.length_c   1.000
_cell.angle_alpha   90.00
_cell.angle_beta   90.00
_cell.angle_gamma   90.00
#
_symmetry.space_group_name_H-M   'P 1'
#
loop_
_entity.id
_entity.type
_entity.pdbx_description
1 polymer ?
#
loop_
_entity_poly.entity_id
_entity_poly.type
_entity_poly.pdbx_seq_one_letter_code
_entity_poly.pdbx_strand_id
1 'polypeptide(L)'
;MAFSKLDVSVFNREQNQEFRSGMLEQEEKQRMYKEKEVEEEIDYLGPYLARLGNPDALTYQQALDVKYSCLDEFRHLLVARANDIQHQFEKSESVQTSDRIEEIQSWYTENHERISPEAEAKYFEEVNELIFYLRTLEIRLSRHKDLSFSRYEAIVQYVNSHPMLDILDHFETAR
;
A
#
# COMPACT_ATOMS: atom_id res chain seq x y z
N MET A 1 42.50 -42.45 -6.49
CA MET A 1 41.11 -42.60 -5.99
C MET A 1 40.30 -41.50 -6.65
N ALA A 2 39.41 -41.87 -7.58
CA ALA A 2 38.59 -40.91 -8.31
C ALA A 2 37.25 -40.75 -7.57
N PHE A 3 36.93 -39.52 -7.17
CA PHE A 3 35.64 -39.19 -6.56
C PHE A 3 34.61 -39.02 -7.67
N SER A 4 33.52 -39.80 -7.61
CA SER A 4 32.39 -39.72 -8.53
C SER A 4 31.69 -38.37 -8.39
N LYS A 5 31.56 -37.63 -9.51
CA LYS A 5 30.81 -36.37 -9.61
C LYS A 5 29.32 -36.68 -9.41
N LEU A 6 28.83 -36.50 -8.19
CA LEU A 6 27.39 -36.55 -7.90
C LEU A 6 26.73 -35.31 -8.53
N ASP A 7 25.81 -35.54 -9.46
CA ASP A 7 24.93 -34.49 -9.97
C ASP A 7 24.05 -33.99 -8.82
N VAL A 8 24.27 -32.73 -8.44
CA VAL A 8 23.47 -32.06 -7.43
C VAL A 8 22.05 -31.96 -7.97
N SER A 9 21.09 -32.60 -7.29
CA SER A 9 19.68 -32.57 -7.67
C SER A 9 19.20 -31.13 -7.82
N VAL A 10 18.46 -30.85 -8.90
CA VAL A 10 17.84 -29.53 -9.18
C VAL A 10 16.94 -29.08 -8.01
N PHE A 11 16.46 -30.01 -7.20
CA PHE A 11 15.60 -29.76 -6.04
C PHE A 11 16.37 -29.48 -4.73
N ASN A 12 17.70 -29.58 -4.72
CA ASN A 12 18.52 -29.29 -3.55
C ASN A 12 18.86 -27.79 -3.47
N ARG A 13 17.90 -27.00 -2.98
CA ARG A 13 17.95 -25.52 -2.95
C ARG A 13 19.14 -24.95 -2.17
N GLU A 14 19.72 -25.70 -1.24
CA GLU A 14 20.85 -25.24 -0.40
C GLU A 14 22.20 -25.31 -1.14
N GLN A 15 22.38 -26.29 -2.04
CA GLN A 15 23.64 -26.52 -2.78
C GLN A 15 23.64 -25.92 -4.19
N ASN A 16 22.48 -25.58 -4.74
CA ASN A 16 22.37 -25.01 -6.08
C ASN A 16 22.65 -23.49 -6.07
N GLN A 17 23.92 -23.13 -6.27
CA GLN A 17 24.40 -21.74 -6.21
C GLN A 17 23.70 -20.82 -7.24
N GLU A 18 23.34 -21.34 -8.42
CA GLU A 18 22.69 -20.57 -9.48
C GLU A 18 21.25 -20.18 -9.11
N PHE A 19 20.52 -21.06 -8.41
CA PHE A 19 19.18 -20.73 -7.90
C PHE A 19 19.24 -19.67 -6.79
N ARG A 20 20.26 -19.73 -5.93
CA ARG A 20 20.45 -18.72 -4.87
C ARG A 20 20.80 -17.36 -5.46
N SER A 21 21.69 -17.30 -6.45
CA SER A 21 22.02 -16.05 -7.13
C SER A 21 20.82 -15.48 -7.89
N GLY A 22 20.05 -16.32 -8.60
CA GLY A 22 18.83 -15.88 -9.28
C GLY A 22 17.77 -15.32 -8.33
N MET A 23 17.59 -15.94 -7.15
CA MET A 23 16.67 -15.45 -6.12
C MET A 23 17.12 -14.10 -5.53
N LEU A 24 18.41 -13.96 -5.22
CA LEU A 24 19.00 -12.72 -4.71
C LEU A 24 18.88 -11.57 -5.73
N GLU A 25 19.19 -11.83 -7.00
CA GLU A 25 19.03 -10.84 -8.08
C GLU A 25 17.57 -10.40 -8.25
N GLN A 26 16.62 -11.31 -8.08
CA GLN A 26 15.20 -10.99 -8.18
C GLN A 26 14.70 -10.18 -6.97
N GLU A 27 15.18 -10.48 -5.76
CA GLU A 27 14.93 -9.65 -4.58
C GLU A 27 15.58 -8.26 -4.69
N GLU A 28 16.80 -8.16 -5.22
CA GLU A 28 17.47 -6.88 -5.45
C GLU A 28 16.74 -6.05 -6.52
N LYS A 29 16.33 -6.67 -7.64
CA LYS A 29 15.48 -6.00 -8.63
C LYS A 29 14.19 -5.50 -8.00
N GLN A 30 13.50 -6.33 -7.20
CA GLN A 30 12.27 -5.90 -6.52
C GLN A 30 12.51 -4.78 -5.51
N ARG A 31 13.65 -4.77 -4.81
CA ARG A 31 14.05 -3.66 -3.93
C ARG A 31 14.29 -2.40 -4.74
N MET A 32 15.06 -2.46 -5.81
CA MET A 32 15.32 -1.31 -6.68
C MET A 32 14.06 -0.77 -7.36
N TYR A 33 13.12 -1.63 -7.77
CA TYR A 33 11.83 -1.18 -8.31
C TYR A 33 10.99 -0.46 -7.24
N LYS A 34 10.92 -1.01 -6.02
CA LYS A 34 10.24 -0.36 -4.89
C LYS A 34 10.88 0.97 -4.50
N GLU A 35 12.21 1.08 -4.62
CA GLU A 35 12.96 2.29 -4.33
C GLU A 35 12.76 3.35 -5.42
N LYS A 36 12.76 2.95 -6.70
CA LYS A 36 12.49 3.84 -7.84
C LYS A 36 11.06 4.37 -7.89
N GLU A 37 10.04 3.57 -7.54
CA GLU A 37 8.66 4.07 -7.41
C GLU A 37 8.51 5.11 -6.28
N VAL A 38 9.44 5.15 -5.33
CA VAL A 38 9.48 6.16 -4.26
C VAL A 38 10.26 7.42 -4.69
N GLU A 39 11.13 7.34 -5.70
CA GLU A 39 12.00 8.43 -6.16
C GLU A 39 11.41 9.32 -7.26
N GLU A 40 10.32 8.92 -7.94
CA GLU A 40 9.59 9.88 -8.78
C GLU A 40 8.93 10.91 -7.86
N GLU A 41 9.55 12.08 -7.71
CA GLU A 41 8.97 13.22 -7.00
C GLU A 41 7.60 13.55 -7.60
N ILE A 42 6.54 13.12 -6.91
CA ILE A 42 5.17 13.38 -7.34
C ILE A 42 4.92 14.88 -7.20
N ASP A 43 4.79 15.58 -8.32
CA ASP A 43 4.37 16.98 -8.31
C ASP A 43 2.87 17.08 -7.99
N TYR A 44 2.57 17.37 -6.73
CA TYR A 44 1.20 17.55 -6.25
C TYR A 44 0.52 18.82 -6.82
N LEU A 45 1.27 19.83 -7.26
CA LEU A 45 0.71 21.08 -7.79
C LEU A 45 0.50 21.05 -9.30
N GLY A 46 1.24 20.19 -10.02
CA GLY A 46 1.17 20.04 -11.48
C GLY A 46 -0.25 20.01 -12.07
N PRO A 47 -1.20 19.21 -11.53
CA PRO A 47 -2.57 19.20 -12.03
C PRO A 47 -3.31 20.54 -11.90
N TYR A 48 -3.04 21.31 -10.84
CA TYR A 48 -3.69 22.60 -10.61
C TYR A 48 -3.07 23.69 -11.49
N LEU A 49 -1.75 23.67 -11.67
CA LEU A 49 -1.04 24.57 -12.59
C LEU A 49 -1.44 24.31 -14.04
N ALA A 50 -1.61 23.04 -14.42
CA ALA A 50 -2.07 22.65 -15.76
C ALA A 50 -3.48 23.16 -16.06
N ARG A 51 -4.40 23.17 -15.08
CA ARG A 51 -5.75 23.78 -15.22
C ARG A 51 -5.68 25.28 -15.51
N LEU A 52 -4.64 25.97 -15.05
CA LEU A 52 -4.38 27.38 -15.31
C LEU A 52 -3.60 27.64 -16.60
N GLY A 53 -3.20 26.59 -17.33
CA GLY A 53 -2.39 26.69 -18.54
C GLY A 53 -0.89 26.82 -18.29
N ASN A 54 -0.40 26.38 -17.12
CA ASN A 54 1.00 26.45 -16.71
C ASN A 54 1.62 27.85 -16.83
N PRO A 55 1.06 28.85 -16.11
CA PRO A 55 1.63 30.19 -16.13
C PRO A 55 3.00 30.24 -15.46
N ASP A 56 3.90 31.08 -15.97
CA ASP A 56 5.24 31.29 -15.39
C ASP A 56 5.20 31.94 -14.00
N ALA A 57 4.13 32.67 -13.70
CA ALA A 57 3.88 33.31 -12.41
C ALA A 57 2.39 33.37 -12.08
N LEU A 58 2.06 33.15 -10.81
CA LEU A 58 0.68 33.23 -10.31
C LEU A 58 0.39 34.61 -9.73
N THR A 59 -0.84 35.09 -9.91
CA THR A 59 -1.37 36.18 -9.08
C THR A 59 -1.62 35.69 -7.66
N TYR A 60 -1.68 36.61 -6.69
CA TYR A 60 -1.95 36.26 -5.29
C TYR A 60 -3.22 35.41 -5.12
N GLN A 61 -4.30 35.77 -5.82
CA GLN A 61 -5.57 35.01 -5.77
C GLN A 61 -5.41 33.62 -6.37
N GLN A 62 -4.76 33.47 -7.51
CA GLN A 62 -4.52 32.17 -8.13
C GLN A 62 -3.63 31.28 -7.25
N ALA A 63 -2.57 31.84 -6.64
CA ALA A 63 -1.72 31.11 -5.71
C ALA A 63 -2.49 30.60 -4.49
N LEU A 64 -3.37 31.45 -3.94
CA LEU A 64 -4.22 31.11 -2.81
C LEU A 64 -5.22 30.01 -3.17
N ASP A 65 -5.87 30.13 -4.33
CA ASP A 65 -6.82 29.14 -4.85
C ASP A 65 -6.14 27.79 -5.11
N VAL A 66 -4.95 27.78 -5.73
CA VAL A 66 -4.17 26.56 -5.99
C VAL A 66 -3.77 25.89 -4.68
N LYS A 67 -3.24 26.65 -3.71
CA LYS A 67 -2.84 26.15 -2.39
C LYS A 67 -4.00 25.47 -1.68
N TYR A 68 -5.13 26.17 -1.53
CA TYR A 68 -6.28 25.63 -0.80
C TYR A 68 -6.96 24.48 -1.55
N SER A 69 -7.05 24.54 -2.89
CA SER A 69 -7.62 23.45 -3.69
C SER A 69 -6.79 22.17 -3.53
N CYS A 70 -5.46 22.27 -3.58
CA CYS A 70 -4.57 21.13 -3.39
C CYS A 70 -4.71 20.50 -2.01
N LEU A 71 -4.66 21.32 -0.96
CA LEU A 71 -4.75 20.84 0.43
C LEU A 71 -6.13 20.25 0.74
N ASP A 72 -7.21 20.84 0.23
CA ASP A 72 -8.56 20.35 0.48
C ASP A 72 -8.85 19.06 -0.28
N GLU A 73 -8.46 18.96 -1.55
CA GLU A 73 -8.58 17.72 -2.31
C GLU A 73 -7.77 16.59 -1.65
N PHE A 74 -6.56 16.86 -1.14
CA PHE A 74 -5.76 15.86 -0.43
C PHE A 74 -6.41 15.42 0.89
N ARG A 75 -6.99 16.36 1.65
CA ARG A 75 -7.77 16.06 2.86
C ARG A 75 -8.97 15.17 2.54
N HIS A 76 -9.71 15.49 1.49
CA HIS A 76 -10.84 14.68 1.02
C HIS A 76 -10.39 13.27 0.61
N LEU A 77 -9.24 13.14 -0.06
CA LEU A 77 -8.67 11.85 -0.42
C LEU A 77 -8.33 11.01 0.81
N LEU A 78 -7.69 11.59 1.83
CA LEU A 78 -7.39 10.88 3.09
C LEU A 78 -8.67 10.40 3.79
N VAL A 79 -9.70 11.24 3.85
CA VAL A 79 -10.99 10.86 4.45
C VAL A 79 -11.69 9.78 3.64
N ALA A 80 -11.75 9.93 2.32
CA ALA A 80 -12.35 8.93 1.44
C ALA A 80 -11.64 7.58 1.57
N ARG A 81 -10.30 7.59 1.63
CA ARG A 81 -9.49 6.39 1.85
C ARG A 81 -9.74 5.75 3.22
N ALA A 82 -9.85 6.55 4.29
CA ALA A 82 -10.21 6.04 5.60
C ALA A 82 -11.57 5.35 5.57
N ASN A 83 -12.57 6.00 4.96
CA ASN A 83 -13.93 5.47 4.84
C ASN A 83 -14.00 4.19 4.00
N ASP A 84 -13.25 4.10 2.90
CA ASP A 84 -13.18 2.89 2.09
C ASP A 84 -12.55 1.72 2.84
N ILE A 85 -11.41 1.95 3.52
CA ILE A 85 -10.75 0.93 4.34
C ILE A 85 -11.67 0.47 5.47
N GLN A 86 -12.30 1.43 6.16
CA GLN A 86 -13.24 1.16 7.24
C GLN A 86 -14.45 0.37 6.73
N HIS A 87 -15.04 0.77 5.61
CA HIS A 87 -16.18 0.08 5.00
C HIS A 87 -15.82 -1.36 4.59
N GLN A 88 -14.65 -1.57 4.00
CA GLN A 88 -14.18 -2.91 3.66
C GLN A 88 -13.93 -3.76 4.91
N PHE A 89 -13.32 -3.17 5.95
CA PHE A 89 -13.11 -3.83 7.24
C PHE A 89 -14.44 -4.22 7.87
N GLU A 90 -15.37 -3.28 8.05
CA GLU A 90 -16.69 -3.53 8.61
C GLU A 90 -17.49 -4.53 7.79
N LYS A 91 -17.44 -4.48 6.46
CA LYS A 91 -18.09 -5.46 5.59
C LYS A 91 -17.50 -6.86 5.76
N SER A 92 -16.17 -6.93 5.89
CA SER A 92 -15.46 -8.19 6.10
C SER A 92 -15.61 -8.73 7.51
N GLU A 93 -15.74 -7.87 8.52
CA GLU A 93 -15.99 -8.23 9.91
C GLU A 93 -17.47 -8.53 10.14
N SER A 94 -18.36 -7.93 9.33
CA SER A 94 -19.79 -8.21 9.34
C SER A 94 -20.01 -9.70 9.17
N VAL A 95 -20.87 -10.24 10.04
CA VAL A 95 -21.68 -11.47 9.97
C VAL A 95 -21.23 -12.48 8.91
N GLN A 96 -21.24 -12.17 7.60
CA GLN A 96 -20.78 -13.06 6.53
C GLN A 96 -19.41 -13.74 6.71
N THR A 97 -18.32 -13.06 7.11
CA THR A 97 -17.02 -13.75 7.23
C THR A 97 -16.88 -14.48 8.56
N SER A 98 -17.42 -13.93 9.65
CA SER A 98 -17.45 -14.63 10.95
C SER A 98 -18.32 -15.88 10.85
N ASP A 99 -19.53 -15.75 10.32
CA ASP A 99 -20.44 -16.87 10.05
C ASP A 99 -19.80 -17.89 9.11
N ARG A 100 -19.08 -17.43 8.07
CA ARG A 100 -18.40 -18.34 7.15
C ARG A 100 -17.25 -19.08 7.83
N ILE A 101 -16.46 -18.41 8.66
CA ILE A 101 -15.39 -19.03 9.45
C ILE A 101 -16.00 -20.03 10.46
N GLU A 102 -17.08 -19.65 11.14
CA GLU A 102 -17.80 -20.51 12.09
C GLU A 102 -18.42 -21.73 11.41
N GLU A 103 -19.07 -21.55 10.25
CA GLU A 103 -19.66 -22.62 9.43
C GLU A 103 -18.57 -23.60 8.97
N ILE A 104 -17.47 -23.08 8.45
CA ILE A 104 -16.31 -23.85 8.01
C ILE A 104 -15.73 -24.63 9.21
N GLN A 105 -15.51 -23.99 10.36
CA GLN A 105 -15.01 -24.65 11.58
C GLN A 105 -15.95 -25.74 12.12
N SER A 106 -17.27 -25.50 12.11
CA SER A 106 -18.25 -26.50 12.54
C SER A 106 -18.24 -27.71 11.61
N TRP A 107 -18.24 -27.47 10.29
CA TRP A 107 -18.16 -28.54 9.30
C TRP A 107 -16.91 -29.41 9.47
N TYR A 108 -15.76 -28.78 9.72
CA TYR A 108 -14.51 -29.51 9.95
C TYR A 108 -14.59 -30.35 11.22
N THR A 109 -15.09 -29.78 12.32
CA THR A 109 -15.25 -30.49 13.60
C THR A 109 -16.08 -31.77 13.43
N GLU A 110 -17.15 -31.71 12.65
CA GLU A 110 -18.05 -32.84 12.39
C GLU A 110 -17.47 -33.88 11.42
N ASN A 111 -16.64 -33.46 10.46
CA ASN A 111 -16.20 -34.31 9.34
C ASN A 111 -14.71 -34.67 9.36
N HIS A 112 -13.92 -34.19 10.34
CA HIS A 112 -12.45 -34.36 10.36
C HIS A 112 -11.98 -35.82 10.38
N GLU A 113 -12.79 -36.75 10.88
CA GLU A 113 -12.43 -38.19 10.87
C GLU A 113 -12.70 -38.87 9.51
N ARG A 114 -13.49 -38.24 8.64
CA ARG A 114 -14.00 -38.81 7.38
C ARG A 114 -13.55 -38.07 6.12
N ILE A 115 -12.83 -36.96 6.28
CA ILE A 115 -12.35 -36.09 5.21
C ILE A 115 -11.11 -36.68 4.53
N SER A 116 -10.99 -36.46 3.21
CA SER A 116 -9.78 -36.81 2.48
C SER A 116 -8.68 -35.77 2.70
N PRO A 117 -7.38 -36.15 2.61
CA PRO A 117 -6.29 -35.19 2.76
C PRO A 117 -6.35 -34.00 1.79
N GLU A 118 -6.91 -34.20 0.59
CA GLU A 118 -7.08 -33.15 -0.42
C GLU A 118 -8.18 -32.14 -0.02
N ALA A 119 -9.30 -32.63 0.50
CA ALA A 119 -10.38 -31.77 0.98
C ALA A 119 -9.97 -31.02 2.25
N GLU A 120 -9.15 -31.64 3.10
CA GLU A 120 -8.56 -31.00 4.28
C GLU A 120 -7.59 -29.87 3.90
N ALA A 121 -6.72 -30.10 2.91
CA ALA A 121 -5.82 -29.06 2.42
C ALA A 121 -6.58 -27.85 1.87
N LYS A 122 -7.64 -28.09 1.07
CA LYS A 122 -8.49 -27.03 0.53
C LYS A 122 -9.22 -26.24 1.63
N TYR A 123 -9.69 -26.92 2.67
CA TYR A 123 -10.27 -26.28 3.85
C TYR A 123 -9.29 -25.29 4.49
N PHE A 124 -8.05 -25.72 4.75
CA PHE A 124 -7.07 -24.85 5.38
C PHE A 124 -6.66 -23.68 4.48
N GLU A 125 -6.60 -23.89 3.16
CA GLU A 125 -6.37 -22.81 2.19
C GLU A 125 -7.46 -21.73 2.29
N GLU A 126 -8.74 -22.12 2.22
CA GLU A 126 -9.87 -21.18 2.31
C GLU A 126 -9.88 -20.41 3.65
N VAL A 127 -9.63 -21.09 4.78
CA VAL A 127 -9.56 -20.42 6.09
C VAL A 127 -8.39 -19.45 6.17
N ASN A 128 -7.21 -19.85 5.68
CA ASN A 128 -6.03 -19.01 5.71
C ASN A 128 -6.20 -17.76 4.85
N GLU A 129 -6.85 -17.87 3.69
CA GLU A 129 -7.15 -16.72 2.84
C GLU A 129 -8.05 -15.70 3.54
N LEU A 130 -9.11 -16.17 4.20
CA LEU A 130 -10.03 -15.29 4.93
C LEU A 130 -9.34 -14.58 6.10
N ILE A 131 -8.55 -15.31 6.90
CA ILE A 131 -7.79 -14.73 8.02
C ILE A 131 -6.75 -13.74 7.51
N PHE A 132 -6.03 -14.09 6.44
CA PHE A 132 -5.02 -13.23 5.82
C PHE A 132 -5.65 -11.92 5.30
N TYR A 133 -6.82 -12.01 4.68
CA TYR A 133 -7.56 -10.86 4.18
C TYR A 133 -7.97 -9.92 5.34
N LEU A 134 -8.58 -10.46 6.40
CA LEU A 134 -8.98 -9.69 7.58
C LEU A 134 -7.77 -8.99 8.24
N ARG A 135 -6.68 -9.74 8.44
CA ARG A 135 -5.45 -9.20 9.03
C ARG A 135 -4.84 -8.09 8.17
N THR A 136 -4.92 -8.23 6.84
CA THR A 136 -4.45 -7.20 5.91
C THR A 136 -5.25 -5.91 6.04
N LEU A 137 -6.58 -6.00 6.16
CA LEU A 137 -7.44 -4.83 6.37
C LEU A 137 -7.16 -4.14 7.70
N GLU A 138 -6.98 -4.91 8.78
CA GLU A 138 -6.60 -4.38 10.10
C GLU A 138 -5.26 -3.59 10.05
N ILE A 139 -4.24 -4.17 9.41
CA ILE A 139 -2.94 -3.51 9.21
C ILE A 139 -3.10 -2.24 8.37
N ARG A 140 -3.90 -2.27 7.30
CA ARG A 140 -4.16 -1.08 6.45
C ARG A 140 -4.81 0.04 7.26
N LEU A 141 -5.76 -0.29 8.13
CA LEU A 141 -6.46 0.65 8.99
C LEU A 141 -5.52 1.28 10.02
N SER A 142 -4.72 0.46 10.72
CA SER A 142 -3.70 0.97 11.66
C SER A 142 -2.71 1.89 10.96
N ARG A 143 -2.15 1.45 9.83
CA ARG A 143 -1.18 2.27 9.08
C ARG A 143 -1.79 3.58 8.59
N HIS A 144 -3.05 3.59 8.17
CA HIS A 144 -3.71 4.82 7.76
C HIS A 144 -3.86 5.78 8.95
N LYS A 145 -4.27 5.28 10.11
CA LYS A 145 -4.37 6.07 11.35
C LYS A 145 -3.01 6.66 11.75
N ASP A 146 -1.95 5.89 11.67
CA ASP A 146 -0.61 6.31 12.10
C ASP A 146 0.06 7.28 11.12
N LEU A 147 -0.12 7.09 9.81
CA LEU A 147 0.60 7.84 8.77
C LEU A 147 -0.19 9.00 8.15
N SER A 148 -1.52 9.02 8.26
CA SER A 148 -2.35 10.05 7.59
C SER A 148 -1.98 11.48 8.00
N PHE A 149 -1.73 11.71 9.29
CA PHE A 149 -1.32 13.01 9.80
C PHE A 149 0.05 13.43 9.23
N SER A 150 1.06 12.57 9.34
CA SER A 150 2.41 12.86 8.83
C SER A 150 2.42 13.08 7.31
N ARG A 151 1.59 12.35 6.56
CA ARG A 151 1.41 12.55 5.12
C ARG A 151 0.78 13.91 4.81
N TYR A 152 -0.25 14.31 5.56
CA TYR A 152 -0.85 15.62 5.40
C TYR A 152 0.14 16.74 5.70
N GLU A 153 0.91 16.61 6.78
CA GLU A 153 1.95 17.58 7.15
C GLU A 153 3.03 17.70 6.07
N ALA A 154 3.49 16.59 5.50
CA ALA A 154 4.47 16.59 4.41
C ALA A 154 3.94 17.36 3.18
N ILE A 155 2.67 17.21 2.82
CA ILE A 155 2.06 17.97 1.72
C ILE A 155 1.92 19.45 2.06
N VAL A 156 1.53 19.80 3.30
CA VAL A 156 1.49 21.19 3.75
C VAL A 156 2.87 21.84 3.64
N GLN A 157 3.92 21.14 4.07
CA GLN A 157 5.30 21.60 3.94
C GLN A 157 5.70 21.77 2.48
N TYR A 158 5.43 20.78 1.62
CA TYR A 158 5.68 20.85 0.18
C TYR A 158 5.03 22.08 -0.46
N VAL A 159 3.73 22.29 -0.22
CA VAL A 159 2.97 23.41 -0.78
C VAL A 159 3.48 24.75 -0.27
N ASN A 160 3.85 24.85 1.02
CA ASN A 160 4.39 26.09 1.57
C ASN A 160 5.80 26.41 1.06
N SER A 161 6.62 25.41 0.76
CA SER A 161 7.98 25.61 0.22
C SER A 161 8.04 25.76 -1.30
N HIS A 162 6.89 25.67 -1.99
CA HIS A 162 6.87 25.58 -3.44
C HIS A 162 7.10 26.96 -4.10
N PRO A 163 8.10 27.11 -5.00
CA PRO A 163 8.49 28.42 -5.55
C PRO A 163 7.35 29.22 -6.22
N MET A 164 6.40 28.52 -6.86
CA MET A 164 5.24 29.17 -7.50
C MET A 164 4.29 29.86 -6.50
N LEU A 165 4.41 29.58 -5.20
CA LEU A 165 3.53 30.08 -4.15
C LEU A 165 4.21 31.12 -3.24
N ASP A 166 5.48 31.46 -3.47
CA ASP A 166 6.26 32.46 -2.70
C ASP A 166 5.56 33.82 -2.58
N ILE A 167 4.73 34.17 -3.58
CA ILE A 167 3.92 35.40 -3.59
C ILE A 167 3.00 35.53 -2.37
N LEU A 168 2.62 34.41 -1.75
CA LEU A 168 1.77 34.39 -0.56
C LEU A 168 2.53 34.91 0.68
N ASP A 169 3.78 34.52 0.86
CA ASP A 169 4.61 34.91 2.01
C ASP A 169 4.98 36.40 1.98
N HIS A 170 5.18 36.94 0.78
CA HIS A 170 5.54 38.34 0.56
C HIS A 170 4.37 39.30 0.84
N PHE A 171 3.13 38.81 0.72
CA PHE A 171 1.94 39.60 1.02
C PHE A 171 1.60 39.61 2.51
N GLU A 172 1.93 38.53 3.24
CA GLU A 172 1.76 38.45 4.70
C GLU A 172 2.72 39.36 5.47
N THR A 173 3.94 39.60 4.94
CA THR A 173 4.94 40.49 5.54
C THR A 173 4.70 41.99 5.28
N ALA A 174 3.85 42.32 4.30
CA ALA A 174 3.53 43.71 3.93
C ALA A 174 2.34 44.31 4.70
N ARG A 175 1.78 43.58 5.68
CA ARG A 175 0.62 43.95 6.48
C ARG A 175 0.98 44.15 7.95
#